data_AF-A0A3P5Y9B4-F1
#
_entry.id   AF-A0A3P5Y9B4-F1
#
_cell.length_a   1.000
_cell.length_b   1.000
_cell.length_c   1.000
_cell.angle_alpha   90.00
_cell.angle_beta   90.00
_cell.angle_gamma   90.00
#
_symmetry.space_group_name_H-M   'P 1'
#
loop_
_entity.id
_entity.type
_entity.pdbx_description
1 polymer ?
#
loop_
_entity_poly.entity_id
_entity_poly.type
_entity_poly.pdbx_seq_one_letter_code
_entity_poly.pdbx_strand_id
1 'polypeptide(L)' 'MSTALRVRLAHGAWDRNDDGHWTFQRKPTALGYTVLIKPTETLEDLETIIRDRLKLNPDTPLVMAYRPPE' A
#
# COMPACT_ATOMS: atom_id res chain seq x y z
N MET A 1 16.22 -2.24 21.48
CA MET A 1 15.78 -1.50 20.28
C MET A 1 15.06 -2.48 19.38
N SER A 2 13.79 -2.23 19.00
CA SER A 2 13.12 -3.13 18.06
C SER A 2 13.55 -2.80 16.62
N THR A 3 13.77 -3.83 15.83
CA THR A 3 14.22 -3.68 14.44
C THR A 3 13.06 -3.19 13.58
N ALA A 4 13.28 -2.15 12.79
CA ALA A 4 12.29 -1.67 11.84
C ALA A 4 11.98 -2.76 10.79
N LEU A 5 10.71 -2.90 10.45
CA LEU A 5 10.21 -3.85 9.46
C LEU A 5 10.27 -3.22 8.07
N ARG A 6 10.70 -3.99 7.07
CA ARG A 6 10.67 -3.57 5.66
C ARG A 6 9.36 -3.98 5.03
N VAL A 7 8.61 -3.01 4.52
CA VAL A 7 7.37 -3.26 3.77
C VAL A 7 7.52 -2.71 2.36
N ARG A 8 7.22 -3.54 1.37
CA ARG A 8 7.18 -3.13 -0.03
C ARG A 8 5.77 -2.69 -0.39
N LEU A 9 5.64 -1.42 -0.76
CA LEU A 9 4.41 -0.83 -1.24
C LEU A 9 4.30 -1.01 -2.76
N ALA A 10 3.16 -1.53 -3.21
CA ALA A 10 2.77 -1.54 -4.61
C ALA A 10 1.61 -0.55 -4.79
N HIS A 11 1.65 0.21 -5.89
CA HIS A 11 0.60 1.14 -6.27
C HIS A 11 -0.09 0.64 -7.54
N GLY A 12 -1.41 0.72 -7.56
CA GLY A 12 -2.26 0.21 -8.62
C GLY A 12 -3.71 0.54 -8.35
N ALA A 13 -4.59 0.04 -9.22
CA ALA A 13 -6.03 0.13 -9.04
C ALA A 13 -6.59 -1.25 -8.67
N TRP A 14 -7.63 -1.25 -7.87
CA TRP A 14 -8.47 -2.43 -7.71
C TRP A 14 -9.53 -2.41 -8.80
N ASP A 15 -9.62 -3.50 -9.55
CA ASP A 15 -10.63 -3.68 -10.57
C ASP A 15 -11.48 -4.90 -10.23
N ARG A 16 -12.80 -4.78 -10.41
CA ARG A 16 -13.74 -5.86 -10.14
C ARG A 16 -14.11 -6.51 -11.47
N ASN A 17 -13.81 -7.79 -11.61
CA ASN A 17 -14.15 -8.53 -12.81
C ASN A 17 -15.66 -8.89 -12.84
N ASP A 18 -16.12 -9.40 -13.98
CA ASP A 18 -17.53 -9.76 -14.22
C ASP A 18 -18.03 -10.86 -13.26
N ASP A 19 -17.14 -11.73 -12.79
CA ASP A 19 -17.44 -12.76 -11.79
C ASP A 19 -17.52 -12.19 -10.36
N GLY A 20 -17.29 -10.89 -10.18
CA GLY A 20 -17.40 -10.18 -8.93
C GLY A 20 -16.15 -10.24 -8.04
N HIS A 21 -15.04 -10.82 -8.50
CA HIS A 21 -13.76 -10.86 -7.82
C HIS A 21 -12.96 -9.56 -8.03
N TRP A 22 -12.22 -9.17 -6.99
CA TRP A 22 -11.31 -8.02 -7.05
C TRP A 22 -9.91 -8.47 -7.41
N THR A 23 -9.32 -7.82 -8.42
CA THR A 23 -7.91 -8.00 -8.78
C THR A 23 -7.16 -6.68 -8.67
N PHE A 24 -5.95 -6.75 -8.11
CA PHE A 24 -5.09 -5.59 -7.99
C PHE A 24 -4.24 -5.44 -9.26
N GLN A 25 -4.55 -4.43 -10.05
CA GLN A 25 -3.83 -4.07 -11.26
C GLN A 25 -2.72 -3.09 -10.91
N ARG A 26 -1.50 -3.62 -10.77
CA ARG A 26 -0.32 -2.81 -10.44
C ARG A 26 -0.04 -1.81 -11.56
N LYS A 27 0.21 -0.56 -11.19
CA LYS A 27 0.64 0.47 -12.14
C LYS A 27 1.99 0.06 -12.74
N PRO A 28 2.13 -0.06 -14.07
CA PRO A 28 3.37 -0.57 -14.69
C PRO A 28 4.62 0.24 -14.35
N THR A 29 4.46 1.55 -14.16
CA THR A 29 5.57 2.45 -13.80
C THR A 29 5.89 2.47 -12.31
N ALA A 30 5.08 1.79 -11.48
CA ALA A 30 5.33 1.69 -10.04
C ALA A 30 6.29 0.52 -9.74
N LEU A 31 7.58 0.80 -9.79
CA LEU A 31 8.68 -0.11 -9.39
C LEU A 31 8.50 -0.67 -7.96
N GLY A 32 7.62 -0.04 -7.19
CA GLY A 32 7.34 -0.36 -5.80
C GLY A 32 8.34 0.37 -4.92
N TYR A 33 7.87 0.81 -3.75
CA TYR A 33 8.70 1.56 -2.82
C TYR A 33 8.80 0.81 -1.51
N THR A 34 9.98 0.79 -0.90
CA THR A 34 10.18 0.15 0.41
C THR A 34 10.13 1.21 1.49
N VAL A 35 9.21 1.03 2.45
CA VAL A 35 9.17 1.81 3.70
C VAL A 35 9.77 0.99 4.83
N LEU A 36 10.34 1.69 5.81
CA LEU A 36 10.72 1.12 7.10
C LEU A 36 9.63 1.52 8.10
N ILE A 37 8.97 0.53 8.67
CA ILE A 37 7.88 0.69 9.62
C ILE A 37 8.40 0.25 10.99
N LYS A 38 8.25 1.10 12.00
CA LYS A 38 8.57 0.67 13.37
C LYS A 38 7.51 -0.34 13.84
N PRO A 39 7.86 -1.35 14.65
CA PRO A 39 6.87 -2.29 15.18
C PRO A 39 5.73 -1.68 16.01
N THR A 40 5.89 -0.42 16.44
CA THR A 40 4.89 0.35 17.18
C THR A 40 4.03 1.25 16.29
N GLU A 41 4.34 1.37 15.00
CA GLU A 41 3.53 2.16 14.06
C GLU A 41 2.21 1.47 13.78
N THR A 42 1.18 2.30 13.63
CA THR A 42 -0.18 1.87 13.37
C THR A 42 -0.46 1.79 11.87
N LEU A 43 -1.63 1.25 11.52
CA LEU A 43 -2.11 1.28 10.14
C LEU A 43 -2.32 2.73 9.65
N GLU A 44 -2.79 3.62 10.52
CA GLU A 44 -3.04 5.04 10.21
C GLU A 44 -1.74 5.81 9.90
N ASP A 45 -0.66 5.48 10.61
CA ASP A 45 0.67 6.03 10.31
C ASP A 45 1.12 5.61 8.90
N LEU A 46 0.90 4.34 8.54
CA LEU A 46 1.21 3.82 7.21
C LEU A 46 0.35 4.47 6.11
N GLU A 47 -0.95 4.67 6.36
CA GLU A 47 -1.83 5.39 5.43
C GLU A 47 -1.34 6.82 5.19
N THR A 48 -0.94 7.50 6.25
CA THR A 48 -0.39 8.87 6.16
C THR A 48 0.84 8.92 5.27
N ILE A 49 1.78 7.97 5.47
CA ILE A 49 2.98 7.82 4.63
C ILE A 49 2.60 7.56 3.16
N ILE A 50 1.65 6.66 2.91
CA ILE A 50 1.20 6.31 1.55
C ILE A 50 0.56 7.52 0.87
N ARG A 51 -0.34 8.22 1.55
CA ARG A 51 -1.05 9.38 1.01
C ARG A 51 -0.09 10.52 0.67
N ASP A 52 0.83 10.87 1.56
CA ASP A 52 1.83 11.90 1.26
C ASP A 52 2.74 11.49 0.10
N ARG A 53 3.16 10.22 0.05
CA ARG A 53 4.08 9.72 -0.98
C ARG A 53 3.43 9.67 -2.37
N LEU A 54 2.18 9.22 -2.43
CA LEU A 54 1.42 9.11 -3.67
C LEU A 54 0.69 10.42 -4.04
N LYS A 55 0.80 11.45 -3.19
CA LYS A 55 0.12 12.74 -3.34
C LYS A 55 -1.39 12.56 -3.54
N LEU A 56 -1.97 11.67 -2.74
CA LEU A 56 -3.40 11.42 -2.73
C LEU A 56 -4.10 12.52 -1.96
N ASN A 57 -5.21 13.02 -2.50
CA ASN A 57 -6.07 13.94 -1.74
C ASN A 57 -6.69 13.19 -0.56
N PRO A 58 -7.05 13.88 0.54
CA PRO A 58 -7.70 13.26 1.69
C PRO A 58 -8.95 12.47 1.30
N ASP A 59 -9.73 13.00 0.36
CA ASP A 59 -10.99 12.40 -0.10
C ASP A 59 -10.79 11.27 -1.12
N THR A 60 -9.55 11.03 -1.59
CA THR A 60 -9.27 9.91 -2.47
C THR A 60 -9.44 8.61 -1.68
N PRO A 61 -10.35 7.70 -2.12
CA PRO A 61 -10.50 6.39 -1.49
C PRO A 61 -9.18 5.62 -1.56
N LEU A 62 -8.76 5.06 -0.42
CA LEU A 62 -7.57 4.24 -0.31
C LEU A 62 -7.98 2.87 0.24
N VAL A 63 -7.58 1.81 -0.43
CA VAL A 63 -7.77 0.43 0.03
C VAL A 63 -6.40 -0.25 0.02
N MET A 64 -6.01 -0.78 1.17
CA MET A 64 -4.76 -1.52 1.34
C MET A 64 -5.05 -3.00 1.55
N ALA A 65 -4.24 -3.84 0.92
CA ALA A 65 -4.14 -5.25 1.22
C ALA A 65 -2.67 -5.60 1.42
N TYR A 66 -2.42 -6.68 2.16
CA TYR A 66 -1.07 -7.19 2.37
C TYR A 66 -0.97 -8.62 1.88
N ARG A 67 0.26 -9.01 1.52
CA ARG A 67 0.62 -10.39 1.24
C ARG A 67 1.97 -10.68 1.90
N PRO A 68 2.20 -11.90 2.40
CA PRO A 68 3.54 -12.34 2.76
C PRO A 68 4.52 -12.21 1.59
N PRO A 69 5.83 -12.13 1.87
CA PRO A 69 6.86 -12.29 0.84
C PRO A 69 6.65 -13.60 0.06
N GLU A 70 6.98 -13.61 -1.23
CA GLU A 70 7.17 -14.85 -2.01
C GLU A 70 8.43 -15.58 -1.56
#